data_AF-A0A2W1B4I8-F1
#
_entry.id   AF-A0A2W1B4I8-F1
#
_cell.length_a   1.000
_cell.length_b   1.000
_cell.length_c   1.000
_cell.angle_alpha   90.00
_cell.angle_beta   90.00
_cell.angle_gamma   90.00
#
_symmetry.space_group_name_H-M   'P 1'
#
loop_
_entity.id
_entity.type
_entity.pdbx_description
1 polymer ?
#
loop_
_entity_poly.entity_id
_entity_poly.type
_entity_poly.pdbx_seq_one_letter_code
_entity_poly.pdbx_strand_id
1 'polypeptide(L)'
;MLAVTTPPPHYLAAGRCWTRGCVGWSICVMTKAAPAHEGRERFAIDRGILPVRFLLGTFGATSRNSYVDVGPETMTVRMGLFHWTFPRDAVGPAASRSWSILRGLGWRSDFRGTIGLVGRPTGVVEIPVPAFRSWLTLRLDRTRMIAVSMRDPAGLIAALAPRQTD
;
A
#
# COMPACT_ATOMS: atom_id res chain seq x y z
N MET A 1 34.19 -18.24 -10.33
CA MET A 1 32.76 -18.63 -10.39
C MET A 1 31.97 -17.34 -10.58
N LEU A 2 31.72 -16.95 -11.84
CA LEU A 2 31.05 -15.71 -12.21
C LEU A 2 29.63 -16.06 -12.67
N ALA A 3 28.63 -15.55 -11.96
CA ALA A 3 27.23 -15.80 -12.25
C ALA A 3 26.82 -15.07 -13.54
N VAL A 4 26.33 -15.84 -14.51
CA VAL A 4 25.73 -15.36 -15.75
C VAL A 4 24.37 -14.76 -15.42
N THR A 5 24.29 -13.43 -15.46
CA THR A 5 23.02 -12.69 -15.40
C THR A 5 22.30 -12.79 -16.75
N THR A 6 21.16 -13.44 -16.75
CA THR A 6 20.20 -13.49 -17.87
C THR A 6 19.57 -12.10 -18.08
N PRO A 7 19.61 -11.50 -19.28
CA PRO A 7 18.88 -10.26 -19.55
C PRO A 7 17.38 -10.53 -19.85
N PRO A 8 16.46 -9.59 -19.53
CA PRO A 8 15.03 -9.71 -19.79
C PRO A 8 14.67 -9.51 -21.28
N PRO A 9 13.46 -9.93 -21.72
CA PRO A 9 13.09 -9.88 -23.14
C PRO A 9 12.77 -8.44 -23.58
N HIS A 10 13.72 -7.82 -24.28
CA HIS A 10 13.45 -6.60 -25.06
C HIS A 10 12.72 -6.99 -26.35
N TYR A 11 11.46 -6.56 -26.49
CA TYR A 11 10.76 -6.60 -27.76
C TYR A 11 11.37 -5.55 -28.71
N LEU A 12 12.05 -5.99 -29.76
CA LEU A 12 12.50 -5.15 -30.87
C LEU A 12 11.36 -5.01 -31.88
N ALA A 13 10.79 -3.82 -32.02
CA ALA A 13 9.94 -3.47 -33.15
C ALA A 13 10.75 -2.56 -34.09
N ALA A 14 11.15 -3.08 -35.25
CA ALA A 14 11.83 -2.31 -36.30
C ALA A 14 10.79 -1.67 -37.23
N GLY A 15 10.70 -0.33 -37.22
CA GLY A 15 9.90 0.45 -38.16
C GLY A 15 10.80 1.29 -39.06
N ARG A 16 10.49 1.37 -40.37
CA ARG A 16 11.18 2.26 -41.30
C ARG A 16 10.71 3.70 -41.10
N CYS A 17 11.59 4.57 -40.64
CA CYS A 17 11.36 6.01 -40.68
C CYS A 17 11.92 6.55 -42.02
N TRP A 18 11.05 7.07 -42.89
CA TRP A 18 11.45 7.73 -44.12
C TRP A 18 11.56 9.23 -43.85
N THR A 19 12.78 9.72 -43.64
CA THR A 19 13.09 11.14 -43.74
C THR A 19 14.20 11.34 -44.78
N ARG A 20 13.91 12.17 -45.78
CA ARG A 20 14.81 12.52 -46.89
C ARG A 20 16.19 12.95 -46.37
N GLY A 21 17.25 12.35 -46.90
CA GLY A 21 18.57 13.01 -46.97
C GLY A 21 19.68 12.55 -46.02
N CYS A 22 19.52 11.46 -45.27
CA CYS A 22 20.62 10.90 -44.46
C CYS A 22 20.67 9.38 -44.58
N VAL A 23 21.72 8.85 -45.21
CA VAL A 23 22.03 7.41 -45.23
C VAL A 23 22.75 7.08 -43.91
N GLY A 24 21.98 6.85 -42.86
CA GLY A 24 22.49 6.49 -41.54
C GLY A 24 21.45 5.69 -40.77
N TRP A 25 21.83 4.51 -40.30
CA TRP A 25 20.98 3.69 -39.44
C TRP A 25 21.00 4.31 -38.04
N SER A 26 20.02 5.15 -37.74
CA SER A 26 19.83 5.67 -36.38
C SER A 26 18.87 4.76 -35.64
N ILE A 27 19.36 4.04 -34.62
CA ILE A 27 18.54 3.23 -33.73
C ILE A 27 17.89 4.20 -32.73
N CYS A 28 16.64 4.58 -32.97
CA CYS A 28 15.82 5.23 -31.95
C CYS A 28 15.44 4.19 -30.89
N VAL A 29 16.24 4.10 -29.83
CA VAL A 29 15.83 3.38 -28.61
C VAL A 29 14.73 4.21 -27.96
N MET A 30 13.47 3.86 -28.23
CA MET A 30 12.36 4.35 -27.43
C MET A 30 12.39 3.61 -26.10
N THR A 31 13.10 4.17 -25.12
CA THR A 31 12.93 3.81 -23.73
C THR A 31 11.50 4.18 -23.37
N LYS A 32 10.59 3.20 -23.36
CA LYS A 32 9.28 3.36 -22.74
C LYS A 32 9.55 3.87 -21.33
N ALA A 33 9.19 5.12 -21.05
CA ALA A 33 9.28 5.69 -19.72
C ALA A 33 8.55 4.72 -18.78
N ALA A 34 9.33 4.02 -17.95
CA ALA A 34 8.77 3.24 -16.88
C ALA A 34 7.98 4.22 -16.00
N PRO A 35 6.71 3.92 -15.66
CA PRO A 35 5.97 4.79 -14.76
C PRO A 35 6.75 4.91 -13.45
N ALA A 36 6.94 6.15 -12.99
CA ALA A 36 7.72 6.54 -11.81
C ALA A 36 7.19 5.89 -10.50
N HIS A 37 7.50 4.61 -10.30
CA HIS A 37 7.16 3.81 -9.12
C HIS A 37 8.39 3.35 -8.34
N GLU A 38 9.57 3.90 -8.62
CA GLU A 38 10.79 3.61 -7.86
C GLU A 38 10.57 4.02 -6.39
N GLY A 39 10.35 3.04 -5.53
CA GLY A 39 10.15 3.23 -4.09
C GLY A 39 8.70 3.37 -3.61
N ARG A 40 7.68 3.01 -4.41
CA ARG A 40 6.31 2.80 -3.89
C ARG A 40 5.96 1.33 -3.76
N GLU A 41 5.68 0.89 -2.55
CA GLU A 41 5.30 -0.48 -2.23
C GLU A 41 3.83 -0.55 -1.79
N ARG A 42 3.05 -1.40 -2.47
CA ARG A 42 1.63 -1.60 -2.14
C ARG A 42 1.42 -2.93 -1.43
N PHE A 43 0.84 -2.85 -0.25
CA PHE A 43 0.49 -3.99 0.59
C PHE A 43 -1.04 -4.17 0.63
N ALA A 44 -1.51 -5.38 0.31
CA ALA A 44 -2.93 -5.69 0.30
C ALA A 44 -3.46 -6.00 1.71
N ILE A 45 -4.61 -5.41 2.06
CA ILE A 45 -5.31 -5.71 3.31
C ILE A 45 -6.04 -7.04 3.14
N ASP A 46 -5.83 -7.94 4.10
CA ASP A 46 -6.56 -9.20 4.19
C ASP A 46 -7.96 -8.96 4.76
N ARG A 47 -8.99 -9.22 3.96
CA ARG A 47 -10.39 -9.01 4.34
C ARG A 47 -11.05 -10.27 4.94
N GLY A 48 -10.29 -11.34 5.16
CA GLY A 48 -10.74 -12.54 5.87
C GLY A 48 -11.55 -13.52 5.04
N ILE A 49 -12.39 -14.29 5.74
CA ILE A 49 -13.27 -15.32 5.17
C ILE A 49 -14.50 -14.72 4.47
N LEU A 50 -15.15 -15.51 3.62
CA LEU A 50 -16.25 -15.08 2.73
C LEU A 50 -17.36 -14.24 3.41
N PRO A 51 -17.92 -14.61 4.58
CA PRO A 51 -18.98 -13.81 5.21
C PRO A 51 -18.50 -12.42 5.66
N VAL A 52 -17.28 -12.33 6.20
CA VAL A 52 -16.66 -11.05 6.58
C VAL A 52 -16.38 -10.20 5.34
N ARG A 53 -15.91 -10.83 4.25
CA ARG A 53 -15.68 -10.15 2.97
C ARG A 53 -16.97 -9.62 2.34
N PHE A 54 -18.08 -10.35 2.47
CA PHE A 54 -19.38 -9.91 1.98
C PHE A 54 -19.89 -8.70 2.76
N LEU A 55 -19.85 -8.77 4.09
CA LEU A 55 -20.19 -7.64 4.96
C LEU A 55 -19.31 -6.42 4.67
N LEU A 56 -18.00 -6.61 4.53
CA LEU A 56 -17.08 -5.53 4.16
C LEU A 56 -17.38 -4.97 2.76
N GLY A 57 -17.79 -5.84 1.84
CA GLY A 57 -18.14 -5.47 0.47
C GLY A 57 -19.37 -4.56 0.39
N THR A 58 -20.39 -4.79 1.23
CA THR A 58 -21.58 -3.93 1.28
C THR A 58 -21.27 -2.53 1.82
N PHE A 59 -20.23 -2.39 2.65
CA PHE A 59 -19.69 -1.10 3.09
C PHE A 59 -18.58 -0.54 2.18
N GLY A 60 -18.43 -1.11 0.98
CA GLY A 60 -17.52 -0.60 -0.06
C GLY A 60 -16.06 -1.03 0.08
N ALA A 61 -15.69 -1.89 1.04
CA ALA A 61 -14.34 -2.44 1.19
C ALA A 61 -14.14 -3.68 0.28
N THR A 62 -13.67 -3.43 -0.94
CA THR A 62 -13.31 -4.43 -1.97
C THR A 62 -11.80 -4.69 -2.01
N SER A 63 -11.35 -5.71 -2.74
CA SER A 63 -9.92 -5.98 -2.92
C SER A 63 -9.20 -4.87 -3.71
N ARG A 64 -9.91 -4.09 -4.53
CA ARG A 64 -9.33 -3.02 -5.35
C ARG A 64 -9.08 -1.73 -4.56
N ASN A 65 -9.80 -1.54 -3.46
CA ASN A 65 -9.74 -0.32 -2.63
C ASN A 65 -9.44 -0.62 -1.15
N SER A 66 -8.82 -1.76 -0.86
CA SER A 66 -8.35 -2.12 0.49
C SER A 66 -6.85 -2.44 0.45
N TYR A 67 -6.02 -1.42 0.62
CA TYR A 67 -4.57 -1.51 0.55
C TYR A 67 -3.89 -0.41 1.38
N VAL A 68 -2.63 -0.63 1.70
CA VAL A 68 -1.69 0.38 2.19
C VAL A 68 -0.63 0.57 1.10
N ASP A 69 -0.40 1.80 0.67
CA ASP A 69 0.62 2.17 -0.30
C ASP A 69 1.65 3.05 0.41
N VAL A 70 2.89 2.58 0.46
CA VAL A 70 4.00 3.22 1.15
C VAL A 70 4.94 3.77 0.09
N GLY A 71 4.98 5.09 -0.02
CA GLY A 71 5.92 5.80 -0.88
C GLY A 71 7.06 6.47 -0.11
N PRO A 72 7.97 7.13 -0.84
CA PRO A 72 9.12 7.77 -0.23
C PRO A 72 8.76 8.95 0.67
N GLU A 73 7.68 9.67 0.35
CA GLU A 73 7.24 10.88 1.05
C GLU A 73 5.89 10.73 1.73
N THR A 74 5.08 9.76 1.30
CA THR A 74 3.70 9.62 1.78
C THR A 74 3.35 8.16 2.00
N MET A 75 2.49 7.92 2.98
CA MET A 75 1.78 6.66 3.16
C MET A 75 0.30 6.91 2.88
N THR A 76 -0.29 6.11 2.00
CA THR A 76 -1.71 6.14 1.69
C THR A 76 -2.38 4.88 2.22
N VAL A 77 -3.41 5.05 3.03
CA VAL A 77 -4.22 3.96 3.56
C VAL A 77 -5.60 4.04 2.94
N ARG A 78 -5.99 2.98 2.25
CA ARG A 78 -7.32 2.85 1.65
C ARG A 78 -8.03 1.65 2.24
N MET A 79 -9.19 1.91 2.82
CA MET A 79 -10.07 0.91 3.43
C MET A 79 -11.47 1.13 2.88
N GLY A 80 -11.73 0.64 1.68
CA GLY A 80 -13.02 0.81 1.02
C GLY A 80 -13.33 2.26 0.64
N LEU A 81 -14.37 2.81 1.26
CA LEU A 81 -14.76 4.23 1.10
C LEU A 81 -13.81 5.18 1.83
N PHE A 82 -13.03 4.67 2.80
CA PHE A 82 -12.07 5.48 3.51
C PHE A 82 -10.74 5.55 2.79
N HIS A 83 -10.21 6.77 2.71
CA HIS A 83 -8.96 7.07 2.06
C HIS A 83 -8.26 8.17 2.86
N TRP A 84 -7.07 7.86 3.36
CA TRP A 84 -6.23 8.79 4.08
C TRP A 84 -4.82 8.77 3.52
N THR A 85 -4.21 9.95 3.44
CA THR A 85 -2.82 10.11 3.04
C THR A 85 -2.11 10.84 4.17
N PHE A 86 -0.98 10.29 4.59
CA PHE A 86 -0.15 10.81 5.67
C PHE A 86 1.27 11.08 5.15
N PRO A 87 1.91 12.17 5.58
CA PRO A 87 3.35 12.38 5.38
C PRO A 87 4.15 11.22 5.99
N ARG A 88 5.14 10.69 5.28
CA ARG A 88 5.88 9.48 5.68
C ARG A 88 6.68 9.67 6.97
N ASP A 89 7.17 10.88 7.20
CA ASP A 89 7.87 11.37 8.38
C ASP A 89 6.96 11.49 9.62
N ALA A 90 5.67 11.76 9.41
CA ALA A 90 4.68 11.82 10.49
C ALA A 90 4.15 10.43 10.92
N VAL A 91 4.40 9.38 10.11
CA VAL A 91 3.98 8.02 10.40
C VAL A 91 4.99 7.35 11.33
N GLY A 92 4.50 6.86 12.47
CA GLY A 92 5.33 6.16 13.45
C GLY A 92 5.69 4.74 13.02
N PRO A 93 6.58 4.07 13.78
CA PRO A 93 6.98 2.70 13.49
C PRO A 93 5.77 1.76 13.57
N ALA A 94 5.59 0.95 12.54
CA ALA A 94 4.54 -0.06 12.53
C ALA A 94 4.96 -1.29 13.35
N ALA A 95 3.99 -1.91 14.02
CA ALA A 95 4.24 -3.11 14.83
C ALA A 95 3.18 -4.17 14.55
N SER A 96 3.59 -5.44 14.56
CA SER A 96 2.63 -6.54 14.52
C SER A 96 1.97 -6.69 15.89
N ARG A 97 0.64 -6.89 15.89
CA ARG A 97 -0.12 -7.14 17.12
C ARG A 97 -1.10 -8.28 16.93
N SER A 98 -1.28 -9.07 17.99
CA SER A 98 -2.36 -10.05 18.06
C SER A 98 -3.70 -9.33 18.27
N TRP A 99 -4.68 -9.57 17.40
CA TRP A 99 -6.02 -9.00 17.56
C TRP A 99 -6.95 -10.02 18.22
N SER A 100 -7.50 -9.67 19.38
CA SER A 100 -8.48 -10.53 20.05
C SER A 100 -9.77 -10.60 19.25
N ILE A 101 -10.30 -11.81 19.07
CA ILE A 101 -11.60 -12.04 18.41
C ILE A 101 -12.72 -11.28 19.14
N LEU A 102 -12.58 -11.06 20.45
CA LEU A 102 -13.52 -10.28 21.26
C LEU A 102 -13.60 -8.80 20.85
N ARG A 103 -12.57 -8.26 20.16
CA ARG A 103 -12.61 -6.92 19.55
C ARG A 103 -13.36 -6.90 18.21
N GLY A 104 -13.78 -8.07 17.73
CA GLY A 104 -14.56 -8.24 16.51
C GLY A 104 -13.74 -8.16 15.22
N LEU A 105 -14.33 -8.66 14.13
CA LEU A 105 -13.84 -8.53 12.75
C LEU A 105 -14.62 -7.41 12.03
N GLY A 106 -14.04 -6.83 10.99
CA GLY A 106 -14.64 -5.79 10.13
C GLY A 106 -14.02 -4.40 10.29
N TRP A 107 -14.79 -3.35 9.97
CA TRP A 107 -14.45 -1.97 10.31
C TRP A 107 -14.69 -1.72 11.79
N ARG A 108 -13.68 -1.21 12.47
CA ARG A 108 -13.73 -0.91 13.89
C ARG A 108 -13.14 0.46 14.14
N SER A 109 -13.78 1.19 15.03
CA SER A 109 -13.20 2.36 15.69
C SER A 109 -13.36 2.17 17.19
N ASP A 110 -12.28 2.24 17.96
CA ASP A 110 -12.38 2.26 19.42
C ASP A 110 -12.44 3.70 19.94
N PHE A 111 -12.97 3.88 21.16
CA PHE A 111 -12.97 5.18 21.84
C PHE A 111 -11.56 5.64 22.25
N ARG A 112 -10.51 4.86 21.96
CA ARG A 112 -9.12 5.16 22.25
C ARG A 112 -8.37 5.75 21.05
N GLY A 113 -9.08 5.99 19.93
CA GLY A 113 -8.51 6.63 18.74
C GLY A 113 -7.83 5.64 17.79
N THR A 114 -8.23 4.37 17.81
CA THR A 114 -7.83 3.37 16.80
C THR A 114 -8.94 3.21 15.78
N ILE A 115 -8.61 3.32 14.50
CA ILE A 115 -9.47 2.85 13.41
C ILE A 115 -8.83 1.65 12.76
N GLY A 116 -9.63 0.66 12.35
CA GLY A 116 -9.07 -0.52 11.74
C GLY A 116 -10.01 -1.26 10.82
N LEU A 117 -9.39 -1.93 9.85
CA LEU A 117 -10.03 -2.90 8.98
C LEU A 117 -9.37 -4.25 9.23
N VAL A 118 -10.06 -5.09 10.00
CA VAL A 118 -9.54 -6.39 10.46
C VAL A 118 -10.40 -7.51 9.89
N GLY A 119 -9.91 -8.14 8.83
CA GLY A 119 -10.52 -9.32 8.23
C GLY A 119 -10.14 -10.62 8.95
N ARG A 120 -8.96 -10.69 9.56
CA ARG A 120 -8.45 -11.84 10.31
C ARG A 120 -7.81 -11.40 11.64
N PRO A 121 -7.87 -12.24 12.69
CA PRO A 121 -7.26 -11.91 13.99
C PRO A 121 -5.73 -11.94 13.97
N THR A 122 -5.13 -12.61 12.99
CA THR A 122 -3.68 -12.75 12.81
C THR A 122 -3.16 -11.81 11.71
N GLY A 123 -1.89 -11.42 11.79
CA GLY A 123 -1.26 -10.57 10.78
C GLY A 123 -1.74 -9.12 10.82
N VAL A 124 -2.25 -8.67 11.98
CA VAL A 124 -2.64 -7.28 12.17
C VAL A 124 -1.40 -6.43 12.43
N VAL A 125 -1.31 -5.33 11.71
CA VAL A 125 -0.27 -4.31 11.87
C VAL A 125 -0.94 -3.05 12.39
N GLU A 126 -0.40 -2.54 13.50
CA GLU A 126 -0.77 -1.24 14.05
C GLU A 126 0.23 -0.20 13.55
N ILE A 127 -0.30 0.90 13.02
CA ILE A 127 0.45 1.99 12.41
C ILE A 127 0.07 3.29 13.14
N PRO A 128 0.98 3.85 13.95
CA PRO A 128 0.78 5.15 14.54
C PRO A 128 0.77 6.22 13.45
N VAL A 129 -0.22 7.10 13.49
CA VAL A 129 -0.40 8.19 12.51
C VAL A 129 -0.70 9.50 13.23
N PRO A 130 -0.43 10.66 12.61
CA PRO A 130 -0.82 11.94 13.18
C PRO A 130 -2.34 11.98 13.37
N ALA A 131 -2.79 12.72 14.38
CA ALA A 131 -4.21 12.80 14.70
C ALA A 131 -5.01 13.32 13.50
N PHE A 132 -6.03 12.57 13.08
CA PHE A 132 -6.90 12.97 11.97
C PHE A 132 -8.38 12.76 12.33
N ARG A 133 -9.23 13.52 11.64
CA ARG A 133 -10.68 13.46 11.80
C ARG A 133 -11.29 12.63 10.69
N SER A 134 -12.00 11.56 11.05
CA SER A 134 -12.86 10.83 10.12
C SER A 134 -14.26 11.42 10.18
N TRP A 135 -14.81 11.82 9.02
CA TRP A 135 -16.11 12.47 8.91
C TRP A 135 -17.28 11.57 9.32
N LEU A 136 -17.12 10.25 9.20
CA LEU A 136 -18.17 9.26 9.47
C LEU A 136 -18.21 8.83 10.95
N THR A 137 -17.09 8.98 11.68
CA THR A 137 -17.05 8.73 13.12
C THR A 137 -17.44 10.01 13.85
N LEU A 138 -18.74 10.30 13.90
CA LEU A 138 -19.40 11.42 14.59
C LEU A 138 -18.99 11.53 16.08
N ARG A 139 -17.75 12.00 16.37
CA ARG A 139 -17.11 12.33 17.69
C ARG A 139 -15.77 11.64 18.01
N LEU A 140 -15.11 10.97 17.08
CA LEU A 140 -13.71 10.51 17.31
C LEU A 140 -12.74 11.56 16.75
N ASP A 141 -12.50 12.60 17.54
CA ASP A 141 -11.69 13.77 17.20
C ASP A 141 -10.17 13.51 17.21
N ARG A 142 -9.71 12.32 17.59
CA ARG A 142 -8.28 12.01 17.75
C ARG A 142 -7.93 10.58 17.36
N THR A 143 -8.27 10.17 16.15
CA THR A 143 -7.74 8.90 15.64
C THR A 143 -6.23 9.05 15.41
N ARG A 144 -5.43 8.24 16.11
CA ARG A 144 -3.96 8.28 16.10
C ARG A 144 -3.34 6.93 15.74
N MET A 145 -4.17 5.91 15.56
CA MET A 145 -3.72 4.55 15.28
C MET A 145 -4.56 3.95 14.18
N ILE A 146 -3.89 3.28 13.24
CA ILE A 146 -4.53 2.48 12.19
C ILE A 146 -4.18 1.02 12.41
N ALA A 147 -5.18 0.15 12.58
CA ALA A 147 -4.99 -1.30 12.69
C ALA A 147 -5.50 -2.00 11.43
N VAL A 148 -4.61 -2.64 10.68
CA VAL A 148 -4.97 -3.31 9.42
C VAL A 148 -4.48 -4.75 9.43
N SER A 149 -5.36 -5.70 9.08
CA SER A 149 -4.93 -7.08 8.82
C SER A 149 -4.27 -7.15 7.46
N MET A 150 -3.00 -7.56 7.42
CA MET A 150 -2.19 -7.56 6.21
C MET A 150 -1.97 -8.99 5.72
N ARG A 151 -1.85 -9.15 4.40
CA ARG A 151 -1.37 -10.41 3.80
C ARG A 151 0.13 -10.62 4.03
N ASP A 152 0.88 -9.53 3.95
CA ASP A 152 2.32 -9.48 4.23
C ASP A 152 2.58 -8.42 5.32
N PRO A 153 2.44 -8.78 6.60
CA PRO A 153 2.67 -7.85 7.69
C PRO A 153 4.15 -7.49 7.84
N ALA A 154 5.06 -8.42 7.54
CA ALA A 154 6.50 -8.22 7.67
C ALA A 154 7.02 -7.21 6.65
N GLY A 155 6.60 -7.33 5.39
CA GLY A 155 6.95 -6.37 4.34
C GLY A 155 6.47 -4.96 4.67
N LEU A 156 5.24 -4.80 5.18
CA LEU A 156 4.74 -3.48 5.57
C LEU A 156 5.56 -2.87 6.72
N ILE A 157 5.90 -3.67 7.75
CA ILE A 157 6.70 -3.20 8.89
C ILE A 157 8.09 -2.78 8.42
N ALA A 158 8.71 -3.56 7.53
CA ALA A 158 10.01 -3.23 6.95
C ALA A 158 9.95 -1.93 6.13
N ALA A 159 8.94 -1.76 5.27
CA ALA A 159 8.74 -0.54 4.50
C ALA A 159 8.47 0.70 5.38
N LEU A 160 7.86 0.48 6.56
CA LEU A 160 7.57 1.52 7.54
C LEU A 160 8.70 1.77 8.55
N ALA A 161 9.77 0.97 8.55
CA ALA A 161 10.92 1.16 9.41
C ALA A 161 11.56 2.55 9.19
N PRO A 162 12.18 3.14 10.22
CA PRO A 162 12.96 4.35 10.05
C PRO A 162 14.02 4.13 8.98
N ARG A 163 14.14 5.05 8.02
CA ARG A 163 15.31 5.05 7.14
C ARG A 163 16.53 5.29 8.03
N GLN A 164 17.46 4.33 8.05
CA GLN A 164 18.74 4.55 8.69
C GLN A 164 19.45 5.63 7.86
N THR A 165 19.45 6.85 8.37
CA THR A 165 20.28 7.93 7.83
C THR A 165 21.69 7.66 8.32
N ASP A 166 22.54 7.10 7.45
CA ASP A 166 23.99 7.06 7.64
C ASP A 166 24.59 8.47 7.50
#